data_AF-A0A920JNF4-F1
#
_entry.id   AF-A0A920JNF4-F1
#
_cell.length_a   1.000
_cell.length_b   1.000
_cell.length_c   1.000
_cell.angle_alpha   90.00
_cell.angle_beta   90.00
_cell.angle_gamma   90.00
#
_symmetry.space_group_name_H-M   'P 1'
#
loop_
_entity.id
_entity.type
_entity.pdbx_description
1 polymer ?
#
loop_
_entity_poly.entity_id
_entity_poly.type
_entity_poly.pdbx_seq_one_letter_code
_entity_poly.pdbx_strand_id
1 'polypeptide(L)'
;MNTSYSSLLNDLQKSLDNCTSSNELYKIKSTFLGKKGILASQFNEMRNISHEEKKKLGQELNKIKTQIELAIREKENCSMRKS
;
A
#
# COMPACT_ATOMS: atom_id res chain seq x y z
N MET A 1 6.14 16.90 -11.48
CA MET A 1 5.09 16.54 -10.51
C MET A 1 5.11 15.03 -10.36
N ASN A 2 5.30 14.51 -9.14
CA ASN A 2 5.53 13.08 -8.87
C ASN A 2 4.22 12.29 -8.96
N THR A 3 3.95 11.70 -10.13
CA THR A 3 2.67 11.02 -10.44
C THR A 3 2.73 9.49 -10.30
N SER A 4 3.73 8.91 -9.63
CA SER A 4 3.92 7.45 -9.64
C SER A 4 2.98 6.67 -8.71
N TYR A 5 2.39 7.30 -7.70
CA TYR A 5 1.62 6.60 -6.66
C TYR A 5 0.11 6.56 -6.89
N SER A 6 -0.43 7.46 -7.72
CA SER A 6 -1.87 7.46 -8.04
C SER A 6 -2.28 6.19 -8.77
N SER A 7 -1.43 5.69 -9.68
CA SER A 7 -1.67 4.42 -10.36
C SER A 7 -1.68 3.24 -9.38
N LEU A 8 -0.78 3.24 -8.40
CA LEU A 8 -0.69 2.19 -7.38
C LEU A 8 -1.96 2.12 -6.52
N LEU A 9 -2.46 3.28 -6.08
CA LEU A 9 -3.70 3.37 -5.32
C LEU A 9 -4.91 2.93 -6.15
N ASN A 10 -4.96 3.33 -7.43
CA ASN A 10 -6.03 2.93 -8.33
C ASN A 10 -6.04 1.41 -8.60
N ASP A 11 -4.87 0.80 -8.79
CA ASP A 11 -4.73 -0.66 -8.93
C ASP A 11 -5.14 -1.40 -7.66
N LEU A 12 -4.74 -0.87 -6.51
CA LEU A 12 -5.15 -1.41 -5.22
C LEU A 12 -6.66 -1.33 -5.05
N GLN A 13 -7.27 -0.19 -5.38
CA GLN A 13 -8.70 0.03 -5.23
C GLN A 13 -9.51 -0.87 -6.18
N LYS A 14 -9.05 -1.06 -7.42
CA LYS A 14 -9.62 -2.06 -8.34
C LYS A 14 -9.49 -3.48 -7.80
N SER A 15 -8.32 -3.84 -7.26
CA SER A 15 -8.11 -5.16 -6.67
C SER A 15 -9.01 -5.37 -5.45
N LEU A 16 -9.17 -4.36 -4.60
CA LEU A 16 -10.10 -4.36 -3.47
C LEU A 16 -11.56 -4.46 -3.89
N ASP A 17 -11.94 -3.88 -5.02
CA ASP A 17 -13.31 -3.95 -5.55
C ASP A 17 -13.63 -5.36 -6.08
N ASN A 18 -12.68 -5.96 -6.80
CA ASN A 18 -12.77 -7.34 -7.31
C ASN A 18 -12.58 -8.40 -6.21
N CYS A 19 -11.96 -8.02 -5.09
CA CYS A 19 -11.70 -8.92 -3.99
C CYS A 19 -12.99 -9.26 -3.23
N THR A 20 -13.50 -10.47 -3.47
CA THR A 20 -14.70 -11.03 -2.84
C THR A 20 -14.39 -11.96 -1.67
N SER A 21 -13.12 -12.26 -1.41
CA SER A 21 -12.69 -13.20 -0.39
C SER A 21 -11.56 -12.62 0.46
N SER A 22 -11.62 -12.83 1.79
CA SER A 22 -10.60 -12.38 2.73
C SER A 22 -9.18 -12.86 2.37
N ASN A 23 -9.06 -13.97 1.65
CA ASN A 23 -7.78 -14.51 1.22
C ASN A 23 -7.10 -13.67 0.12
N GLU A 24 -7.86 -13.17 -0.86
CA GLU A 24 -7.36 -12.27 -1.91
C GLU A 24 -6.95 -10.92 -1.29
N LEU A 25 -7.74 -10.44 -0.32
CA LEU A 25 -7.45 -9.21 0.41
C LEU A 25 -6.10 -9.29 1.12
N TYR A 26 -5.84 -10.41 1.79
CA TYR A 26 -4.57 -10.69 2.46
C TYR A 26 -3.40 -10.84 1.47
N LYS A 27 -3.64 -11.44 0.30
CA LYS A 27 -2.65 -11.49 -0.79
C LYS A 27 -2.30 -10.11 -1.29
N ILE A 28 -3.27 -9.26 -1.58
CA ILE A 28 -3.06 -7.87 -2.01
C ILE A 28 -2.24 -7.15 -0.92
N LYS A 29 -2.66 -7.22 0.34
CA LYS A 29 -1.90 -6.64 1.45
C LYS A 29 -0.45 -7.12 1.47
N SER A 30 -0.22 -8.42 1.32
CA SER A 30 1.11 -9.03 1.33
C SER A 30 1.94 -8.66 0.08
N THR A 31 1.32 -8.50 -1.08
CA THR A 31 1.99 -8.06 -2.31
C THR A 31 2.42 -6.60 -2.23
N PHE A 32 1.63 -5.74 -1.58
CA PHE A 32 1.93 -4.31 -1.48
C PHE A 32 2.82 -3.97 -0.27
N LEU A 33 2.58 -4.59 0.90
CA LEU A 33 3.31 -4.36 2.15
C LEU A 33 4.31 -5.45 2.54
N GLY A 34 4.34 -6.59 1.87
CA GLY A 34 5.19 -7.72 2.27
C GLY A 34 6.66 -7.52 1.97
N LYS A 35 7.46 -8.57 2.22
CA LYS A 35 8.93 -8.55 2.11
C LYS A 35 9.46 -8.20 0.71
N LYS A 36 8.67 -8.39 -0.35
CA LYS A 36 8.97 -7.98 -1.74
C LYS A 36 8.02 -6.89 -2.24
N GLY A 37 7.29 -6.22 -1.35
CA GLY A 37 6.30 -5.23 -1.74
C GLY A 37 6.93 -3.95 -2.26
N ILE A 38 6.12 -3.14 -2.95
CA ILE A 38 6.54 -1.85 -3.51
C ILE A 38 7.22 -0.99 -2.44
N LEU A 39 6.70 -1.02 -1.21
CA LEU A 39 7.29 -0.30 -0.08
C LEU A 39 8.70 -0.81 0.26
N ALA A 40 8.93 -2.12 0.29
CA ALA A 40 10.24 -2.68 0.60
C ALA A 40 11.28 -2.33 -0.48
N SER A 41 10.91 -2.37 -1.77
CA SER A 41 11.78 -1.90 -2.85
C SER A 41 12.09 -0.41 -2.73
N GLN A 42 11.09 0.42 -2.44
CA GLN A 42 11.27 1.85 -2.28
C GLN A 42 12.11 2.20 -1.03
N PHE A 43 11.96 1.44 0.06
CA PHE A 43 12.85 1.51 1.22
C PHE A 43 14.29 1.09 0.90
N ASN A 44 14.48 0.16 -0.03
CA ASN A 44 15.80 -0.26 -0.48
C ASN A 44 16.43 0.74 -1.46
N GLU A 45 15.63 1.37 -2.32
CA GLU A 45 16.05 2.52 -3.15
C GLU A 45 16.46 3.72 -2.28
N MET A 46 15.87 3.87 -1.09
CA MET A 46 16.31 4.85 -0.09
C MET A 46 17.74 4.68 0.44
N ARG A 47 18.42 3.58 0.13
CA ARG A 47 19.83 3.38 0.48
C ARG A 47 20.78 4.25 -0.37
N ASN A 48 20.36 4.68 -1.56
CA ASN A 48 21.19 5.44 -2.51
C ASN A 48 20.91 6.94 -2.56
N ILE A 49 20.01 7.46 -1.73
CA ILE A 49 19.58 8.88 -1.74
C ILE A 49 20.07 9.62 -0.51
N SER A 50 20.36 10.91 -0.71
CA SER A 50 20.82 11.85 0.32
C SER A 50 19.86 11.94 1.51
N HIS A 51 20.38 12.28 2.69
CA HIS A 51 19.65 12.36 3.95
C HIS A 51 18.33 13.15 3.90
N GLU A 52 18.28 14.19 3.06
CA GLU A 52 17.11 15.06 2.90
C GLU A 52 15.96 14.37 2.13
N GLU A 53 16.27 13.76 0.98
CA GLU A 53 15.34 12.97 0.16
C GLU A 53 14.87 11.72 0.91
N LYS A 54 15.76 11.08 1.67
CA LYS A 54 15.43 9.91 2.51
C LYS A 54 14.34 10.23 3.53
N LYS A 55 14.34 11.44 4.10
CA LYS A 55 13.33 11.88 5.06
C LYS A 55 11.98 12.10 4.37
N LYS A 56 11.98 12.77 3.21
CA LYS A 56 10.78 12.98 2.39
C LYS A 56 10.16 11.66 1.91
N LEU A 57 10.97 10.79 1.32
CA LEU A 57 10.51 9.49 0.82
C LEU A 57 10.04 8.58 1.95
N GLY A 58 10.72 8.56 3.09
CA GLY A 58 10.27 7.82 4.25
C GLY A 58 8.89 8.27 4.75
N GLN A 59 8.64 9.58 4.78
CA GLN A 59 7.33 10.14 5.13
C GLN A 59 6.26 9.81 4.09
N GLU A 60 6.59 9.95 2.81
CA GLU A 60 5.67 9.68 1.70
C GLU A 60 5.29 8.20 1.64
N LEU A 61 6.27 7.30 1.75
CA LEU A 61 6.05 5.86 1.82
C LEU A 61 5.21 5.46 3.02
N ASN A 62 5.44 6.07 4.19
CA ASN A 62 4.65 5.76 5.36
C ASN A 62 3.20 6.25 5.22
N LYS A 63 2.96 7.40 4.57
CA LYS A 63 1.61 7.87 4.21
C LYS A 63 0.91 6.89 3.28
N ILE A 64 1.57 6.48 2.20
CA ILE A 64 1.00 5.56 1.20
C ILE A 64 0.72 4.19 1.82
N LYS A 65 1.67 3.68 2.61
CA LYS A 65 1.50 2.45 3.39
C LYS A 65 0.23 2.51 4.23
N THR A 66 0.05 3.61 4.96
CA THR A 66 -1.10 3.81 5.83
C THR A 66 -2.40 3.89 5.04
N GLN A 67 -2.42 4.62 3.92
CA GLN A 67 -3.59 4.72 3.02
C GLN A 67 -4.02 3.35 2.49
N ILE A 68 -3.05 2.55 2.02
CA ILE A 68 -3.30 1.21 1.52
C ILE A 68 -3.82 0.29 2.65
N GLU A 69 -3.17 0.32 3.80
CA GLU A 69 -3.55 -0.50 4.94
C GLU A 69 -4.93 -0.13 5.48
N LEU A 70 -5.29 1.16 5.49
CA LEU A 70 -6.62 1.65 5.82
C LEU A 70 -7.67 1.18 4.80
N ALA A 71 -7.43 1.34 3.50
CA ALA A 71 -8.38 0.92 2.47
C ALA A 71 -8.65 -0.59 2.51
N ILE A 72 -7.60 -1.39 2.71
CA ILE A 72 -7.70 -2.84 2.90
C ILE A 72 -8.49 -3.17 4.17
N ARG A 73 -8.14 -2.53 5.29
CA ARG A 73 -8.80 -2.76 6.58
C ARG A 73 -10.26 -2.35 6.56
N GLU A 74 -10.61 -1.25 5.90
CA GLU A 74 -12.01 -0.84 5.70
C GLU A 74 -12.79 -1.89 4.93
N LYS A 75 -12.24 -2.42 3.83
CA LYS A 75 -12.88 -3.49 3.06
C LYS A 75 -13.05 -4.77 3.88
N GLU A 76 -12.05 -5.14 4.67
CA GLU A 76 -12.10 -6.28 5.60
C GLU A 76 -13.22 -6.09 6.63
N ASN A 77 -13.27 -4.92 7.26
CA ASN A 77 -14.18 -4.62 8.36
C ASN A 77 -15.63 -4.44 7.87
N CYS A 78 -15.82 -3.93 6.64
CA CYS A 78 -17.13 -3.84 5.99
C CYS A 78 -17.75 -5.24 5.80
N SER A 79 -16.93 -6.25 5.49
CA SER A 79 -17.38 -7.64 5.36
C SER A 79 -17.80 -8.28 6.69
N MET A 80 -17.41 -7.68 7.82
CA MET A 80 -17.64 -8.20 9.18
C MET A 80 -18.75 -7.46 9.95
N ARG A 81 -19.31 -6.36 9.41
CA ARG A 81 -20.48 -5.67 9.98
C ARG A 81 -21.76 -6.04 9.23
N LYS A 82 -22.19 -7.29 9.39
CA LYS A 82 -23.61 -7.65 9.34
C LYS A 82 -23.97 -8.25 10.71
N SER A 83 -24.31 -7.37 11.66
CA SER A 83 -25.03 -7.73 12.88
C SER A 83 -26.36 -7.00 12.89
#